data_AF-A0A433RPR3-F1
#
_entry.id   AF-A0A433RPR3-F1
#
_cell.length_a   1.000
_cell.length_b   1.000
_cell.length_c   1.000
_cell.angle_alpha   90.00
_cell.angle_beta   90.00
_cell.angle_gamma   90.00
#
_symmetry.space_group_name_H-M   'P 1'
#
loop_
_entity.id
_entity.type
_entity.pdbx_description
1 polymer ?
#
loop_
_entity_poly.entity_id
_entity_poly.type
_entity_poly.pdbx_seq_one_letter_code
_entity_poly.pdbx_strand_id
1 'polypeptide(L)'
;MVEFFLTMIGLFIGIAFFLYIGRRLQNRMNKRMTMGIAISYFTAGIVCMLLSFFIPSLFPLLFCGFPVAVCGILSVVRVHMTIDF
;
A
#
# COMPACT_ATOMS: atom_id res chain seq x y z
N MET A 1 12.02 0.94 19.93
CA MET A 1 10.60 0.86 20.39
C MET A 1 9.67 1.54 19.39
N VAL A 2 9.80 2.84 19.15
CA VAL A 2 8.92 3.60 18.21
C VAL A 2 8.95 3.04 16.78
N GLU A 3 10.14 2.70 16.26
CA GLU A 3 10.29 2.11 14.92
C GLU A 3 9.54 0.78 14.78
N PHE A 4 9.59 -0.08 15.80
CA PHE A 4 8.88 -1.36 15.81
C PHE A 4 7.36 -1.16 15.75
N PHE A 5 6.81 -0.20 16.50
CA PHE A 5 5.39 0.14 16.42
C PHE A 5 4.99 0.68 15.05
N LEU A 6 5.83 1.53 14.44
CA LEU A 6 5.59 2.07 13.10
C LEU A 6 5.61 0.99 12.02
N THR A 7 6.51 0.02 12.12
CA THR A 7 6.53 -1.15 11.22
C THR A 7 5.23 -1.95 11.36
N MET A 8 4.81 -2.23 12.60
CA MET A 8 3.57 -2.99 12.85
C MET A 8 2.34 -2.25 12.32
N ILE A 9 2.27 -0.93 12.49
CA ILE A 9 1.20 -0.09 11.94
C ILE A 9 1.22 -0.13 10.41
N GLY A 10 2.37 0.09 9.78
CA GLY A 10 2.51 0.05 8.32
C GLY A 10 2.14 -1.31 7.73
N LEU A 11 2.49 -2.39 8.41
CA LEU A 11 2.16 -3.76 8.03
C LEU A 11 0.65 -4.02 8.17
N PHE A 12 0.03 -3.57 9.25
CA PHE A 12 -1.42 -3.69 9.46
C PHE A 12 -2.20 -2.90 8.40
N ILE A 13 -1.79 -1.67 8.11
CA ILE A 13 -2.37 -0.81 7.09
C ILE A 13 -2.20 -1.44 5.69
N GLY A 14 -0.99 -1.90 5.36
CA GLY A 14 -0.69 -2.54 4.08
C GLY A 14 -1.56 -3.78 3.84
N ILE A 15 -1.67 -4.67 4.84
CA ILE A 15 -2.51 -5.86 4.76
C ILE A 15 -4.00 -5.48 4.64
N ALA A 16 -4.47 -4.52 5.43
CA ALA A 16 -5.87 -4.07 5.39
C ALA A 16 -6.24 -3.56 3.99
N PHE A 17 -5.39 -2.74 3.36
CA PHE A 17 -5.62 -2.26 1.99
C PHE A 17 -5.55 -3.38 0.95
N PHE A 18 -4.62 -4.31 1.09
CA PHE A 18 -4.52 -5.46 0.20
C PHE A 18 -5.77 -6.34 0.23
N LEU A 19 -6.33 -6.58 1.43
CA LEU A 19 -7.59 -7.30 1.61
C LEU A 19 -8.79 -6.51 1.08
N TYR A 20 -8.82 -5.19 1.32
CA TYR A 20 -9.88 -4.30 0.82
C TYR A 20 -9.97 -4.32 -0.71
N ILE A 21 -8.83 -4.23 -1.40
CA ILE A 21 -8.76 -4.29 -2.86
C ILE A 21 -9.20 -5.66 -3.38
N GLY A 22 -8.80 -6.75 -2.72
CA GLY A 22 -9.27 -8.10 -3.03
C GLY A 22 -10.78 -8.24 -2.93
N ARG A 23 -11.40 -7.73 -1.86
CA ARG A 23 -12.87 -7.74 -1.70
C ARG A 23 -13.57 -6.88 -2.76
N ARG A 24 -13.02 -5.70 -3.10
CA ARG A 24 -13.56 -4.86 -4.18
C ARG A 24 -13.57 -5.58 -5.53
N LEU A 25 -12.48 -6.26 -5.87
CA LEU A 25 -12.38 -7.07 -7.08
C LEU A 25 -13.40 -8.22 -7.08
N GLN A 26 -13.54 -8.94 -5.95
CA GLN A 26 -14.50 -10.04 -5.82
C GLN A 26 -15.96 -9.58 -5.99
N ASN A 27 -16.29 -8.38 -5.51
CA ASN A 27 -17.62 -7.78 -5.66
C ASN A 27 -17.90 -7.20 -7.06
N ARG A 28 -17.06 -7.51 -8.07
CA ARG A 28 -17.13 -6.98 -9.44
C ARG A 28 -17.27 -5.44 -9.48
N MET A 29 -16.68 -4.75 -8.51
CA MET A 29 -16.64 -3.29 -8.53
C MET A 29 -15.78 -2.80 -9.70
N ASN A 30 -16.01 -1.57 -10.16
CA ASN A 30 -15.32 -0.98 -11.30
C ASN A 30 -13.79 -1.15 -11.19
N LYS A 31 -13.23 -2.00 -12.06
CA LYS A 31 -11.81 -2.37 -12.09
C LYS A 31 -10.89 -1.15 -12.24
N ARG A 32 -11.28 -0.19 -13.08
CA ARG A 32 -10.51 1.05 -13.31
C ARG A 32 -10.40 1.89 -12.05
N MET A 33 -11.50 2.00 -11.29
CA MET A 33 -11.51 2.69 -10.00
C MET A 33 -10.65 1.95 -8.97
N THR A 34 -10.76 0.62 -8.90
CA THR A 34 -9.97 -0.20 -7.97
C THR A 34 -8.47 -0.15 -8.29
N MET A 35 -8.11 -0.10 -9.56
CA MET A 35 -6.72 0.11 -10.00
C MET A 35 -6.19 1.48 -9.58
N GLY A 36 -6.98 2.55 -9.78
CA GLY A 36 -6.60 3.89 -9.32
C GLY A 36 -6.38 3.96 -7.81
N ILE A 37 -7.23 3.30 -7.04
CA ILE A 37 -7.08 3.17 -5.58
C ILE A 37 -5.78 2.43 -5.23
N ALA A 38 -5.50 1.28 -5.85
CA ALA A 38 -4.26 0.53 -5.63
C ALA A 38 -3.00 1.35 -5.93
N ILE A 39 -3.01 2.10 -7.05
CA ILE A 39 -1.90 2.97 -7.45
C ILE A 39 -1.73 4.13 -6.46
N SER A 40 -2.83 4.74 -5.98
CA SER A 40 -2.75 5.83 -5.00
C SER A 40 -2.08 5.38 -3.69
N TYR A 41 -2.38 4.17 -3.21
CA TYR A 41 -1.75 3.63 -2.00
C TYR A 41 -0.27 3.28 -2.22
N PHE A 42 0.07 2.71 -3.38
CA PHE A 42 1.46 2.49 -3.74
C PHE A 42 2.25 3.80 -3.76
N THR A 43 1.68 4.83 -4.38
CA THR A 43 2.29 6.17 -4.46
C THR A 43 2.44 6.79 -3.07
N ALA A 44 1.44 6.65 -2.20
CA ALA A 44 1.53 7.13 -0.81
C ALA A 44 2.64 6.42 -0.03
N GLY A 45 2.82 5.10 -0.21
CA GLY A 45 3.93 4.34 0.38
C GLY A 45 5.30 4.87 -0.09
N ILE A 46 5.45 5.12 -1.39
CA ILE A 46 6.68 5.71 -1.96
C ILE A 46 6.93 7.11 -1.40
N VAL A 47 5.90 7.97 -1.33
CA VAL A 47 6.03 9.33 -0.79
C VAL A 47 6.50 9.29 0.66
N CYS A 48 5.96 8.39 1.49
CA CYS A 48 6.43 8.20 2.86
C CYS A 48 7.93 7.82 2.89
N MET A 49 8.37 6.92 2.01
CA MET A 49 9.79 6.54 1.93
C MET A 49 10.68 7.68 1.45
N LEU A 50 10.23 8.48 0.46
CA LEU A 50 10.96 9.63 -0.06
C LEU A 50 11.10 10.74 1.00
N LEU A 51 10.03 11.04 1.74
CA LEU A 51 10.07 12.04 2.81
C LEU A 51 11.08 11.65 3.90
N SER A 52 11.17 10.37 4.25
CA SER A 52 12.19 9.87 5.17
C SER A 52 13.63 10.01 4.65
N PHE A 53 13.83 10.05 3.33
CA PHE A 53 15.14 10.27 2.72
C PHE A 53 15.58 11.74 2.84
N PHE A 54 14.66 12.69 2.62
CA PHE A 54 14.97 14.13 2.67
C PHE A 54 15.00 14.69 4.10
N ILE A 55 14.27 14.08 5.03
CA ILE A 55 14.11 14.59 6.40
C ILE A 55 14.57 13.49 7.38
N PRO A 56 15.78 13.60 7.96
CA PRO A 56 16.33 12.58 8.85
C PRO A 56 15.48 12.33 10.11
N SER A 57 14.74 13.33 10.59
CA SER A 57 13.81 13.17 11.72
C SER A 57 12.59 12.29 11.37
N LEU A 58 12.30 12.09 10.08
CA LEU A 58 11.24 11.21 9.57
C LEU A 58 11.77 9.86 9.11
N PHE A 59 13.02 9.51 9.40
CA PHE A 59 13.57 8.18 9.11
C PHE A 59 12.68 7.02 9.58
N PRO A 60 11.98 7.09 10.73
CA PRO A 60 11.07 6.03 11.17
C PRO A 60 9.90 5.74 10.21
N LEU A 61 9.51 6.70 9.35
CA LEU A 61 8.46 6.50 8.34
C LEU A 61 8.87 5.53 7.23
N LEU A 62 10.17 5.31 6.98
CA LEU A 62 10.64 4.33 6.00
C LEU A 62 10.15 2.92 6.36
N PHE A 63 10.16 2.59 7.65
CA PHE A 63 9.71 1.30 8.16
C PHE A 63 8.19 1.08 8.03
N CYS A 64 7.41 2.16 7.98
CA CYS A 64 5.98 2.11 7.70
C CYS A 64 5.69 2.15 6.19
N GLY A 65 6.41 2.98 5.44
CA GLY A 65 6.25 3.17 4.01
C GLY A 65 6.61 1.92 3.20
N PHE A 66 7.63 1.18 3.62
CA PHE A 66 8.06 -0.06 2.94
C PHE A 66 6.96 -1.13 2.87
N PRO A 67 6.37 -1.62 3.99
CA PRO A 67 5.31 -2.62 3.92
C PRO A 67 4.07 -2.10 3.18
N VAL A 68 3.73 -0.82 3.31
CA VAL A 68 2.62 -0.21 2.58
C VAL A 68 2.88 -0.21 1.06
N ALA A 69 4.10 0.15 0.63
CA ALA A 69 4.48 0.13 -0.78
C ALA A 69 4.49 -1.30 -1.34
N VAL A 70 5.02 -2.28 -0.60
CA VAL A 70 5.01 -3.70 -1.00
C VAL A 70 3.58 -4.22 -1.15
N CYS A 71 2.69 -3.96 -0.18
CA CYS A 71 1.28 -4.32 -0.29
C CYS A 71 0.56 -3.56 -1.42
N GLY A 72 0.93 -2.31 -1.65
CA GLY A 72 0.44 -1.48 -2.75
C GLY A 72 0.75 -2.09 -4.12
N ILE A 73 2.01 -2.40 -4.40
CA ILE A 73 2.41 -2.99 -5.68
C ILE A 73 1.78 -4.37 -5.91
N LEU A 74 1.71 -5.21 -4.87
CA LEU A 74 1.03 -6.51 -4.94
C LEU A 74 -0.47 -6.34 -5.23
N SER A 75 -1.10 -5.31 -4.67
CA SER A 75 -2.50 -4.98 -4.96
C SER A 75 -2.68 -4.54 -6.41
N VAL A 76 -1.78 -3.71 -6.94
CA VAL A 76 -1.82 -3.28 -8.36
C VAL A 76 -1.67 -4.49 -9.29
N VAL A 77 -0.69 -5.35 -9.03
CA VAL A 77 -0.46 -6.59 -9.80
C VAL A 77 -1.70 -7.48 -9.76
N ARG A 78 -2.31 -7.65 -8.56
CA ARG A 78 -3.55 -8.42 -8.39
C ARG A 78 -4.69 -7.84 -9.23
N VAL A 79 -4.91 -6.52 -9.20
CA VAL A 79 -5.95 -5.87 -10.02
C VAL A 79 -5.69 -6.09 -11.51
N HIS A 80 -4.43 -6.04 -11.93
CA HIS A 80 -4.07 -6.21 -13.33
C HIS A 80 -4.24 -7.66 -13.81
N MET A 81 -3.84 -8.64 -12.99
CA MET A 81 -3.93 -10.08 -13.28
C MET A 81 -5.36 -10.63 -13.20
N THR A 82 -6.29 -9.92 -12.57
CA THR A 82 -7.70 -10.34 -12.54
C THR A 82 -8.29 -10.11 -13.94
N ILE A 83 -8.25 -11.15 -14.78
CA ILE A 83 -8.85 -11.17 -16.11
C ILE A 83 -10.37 -11.14 -15.93
N ASP A 84 -11.03 -10.22 -16.62
CA ASP A 84 -12.48 -10.14 -16.66
C ASP A 84 -13.02 -11.43 -17.31
N PHE A 85 -13.51 -12.37 -16.50
CA PHE A 85 -14.26 -13.56 -16.93
C PHE A 85 -15.78 -13.29 -16.81
#